data_AF-A0A9D4W7Q3-F1
#
_entry.id   AF-A0A9D4W7Q3-F1
#
_cell.length_a   1.000
_cell.length_b   1.000
_cell.length_c   1.000
_cell.angle_alpha   90.00
_cell.angle_beta   90.00
_cell.angle_gamma   90.00
#
_symmetry.space_group_name_H-M   'P 1'
#
loop_
_entity.id
_entity.type
_entity.pdbx_description
1 polymer ?
#
loop_
_entity_poly.entity_id
_entity_poly.type
_entity_poly.pdbx_seq_one_letter_code
_entity_poly.pdbx_strand_id
1 'polypeptide(L)'
;MLYEDTAWHPVWKEDFDSNPVLRKALVYGLGPLRPWMSIAHWLIWHFDLNKFRPNEAKRVKISIAAVLGFIAIGWPLIIYTTGLSGWFKYWLMPWLGYHFWMSVFTVVHHTAPHIPFKYSQDWNAAQAQLNGTVHCEYPKWVEFLCHDINVHIPHHVSPKIPSYNLRAAHESLQQNWGKYMNEARWNWRLMKTIMTECHVYDKDQNYVAFDQLDPKESRPITLLRKLMPQYA
;
A
#
# COMPACT_ATOMS: atom_id res chain seq x y z
N MET A 1 8.94 11.69 7.36
CA MET A 1 8.29 10.44 6.90
C MET A 1 7.81 10.66 5.48
N LEU A 2 7.10 11.77 5.23
CA LEU A 2 6.58 12.22 3.93
C LEU A 2 7.53 12.30 2.72
N TYR A 3 8.85 12.25 2.92
CA TYR A 3 9.84 12.33 1.83
C TYR A 3 10.94 11.25 1.94
N GLU A 4 11.01 10.59 3.10
CA GLU A 4 12.06 9.61 3.44
C GLU A 4 11.50 8.18 3.49
N ASP A 5 10.18 8.03 3.65
CA ASP A 5 9.50 6.75 3.48
C ASP A 5 9.21 6.53 2.00
N THR A 6 9.91 5.58 1.39
CA THR A 6 9.81 5.31 -0.05
C THR A 6 8.54 4.57 -0.46
N ALA A 7 7.78 4.02 0.50
CA ALA A 7 6.68 3.09 0.19
C ALA A 7 5.32 3.79 0.06
N TRP A 8 5.08 4.86 0.80
CA TRP A 8 3.76 5.48 0.87
C TRP A 8 3.85 7.00 1.08
N HIS A 9 3.21 7.77 0.19
CA HIS A 9 3.10 9.22 0.28
C HIS A 9 1.61 9.62 0.25
N PRO A 10 1.17 10.51 1.15
CA PRO A 10 -0.19 11.02 1.07
C PRO A 10 -0.31 11.98 -0.10
N VAL A 11 -1.55 12.17 -0.56
CA VAL A 11 -1.86 13.18 -1.58
C VAL A 11 -1.78 14.56 -0.93
N TRP A 12 -1.10 15.49 -1.58
CA TRP A 12 -1.10 16.89 -1.17
C TRP A 12 -2.37 17.58 -1.64
N LYS A 13 -2.84 18.57 -0.87
CA LYS A 13 -4.03 19.34 -1.26
C LYS A 13 -3.80 20.09 -2.57
N GLU A 14 -2.58 20.58 -2.77
CA GLU A 14 -2.14 21.24 -3.99
C GLU A 14 -2.25 20.32 -5.21
N ASP A 15 -1.90 19.04 -5.07
CA ASP A 15 -2.04 18.05 -6.14
C ASP A 15 -3.52 17.80 -6.48
N PHE A 16 -4.38 17.72 -5.45
CA PHE A 16 -5.82 17.56 -5.62
C PHE A 16 -6.49 18.78 -6.28
N ASP A 17 -5.99 19.98 -5.99
CA ASP A 17 -6.49 21.25 -6.51
C ASP A 17 -5.90 21.63 -7.88
N SER A 18 -4.82 20.98 -8.32
CA SER A 18 -4.05 21.34 -9.51
C SER A 18 -4.83 21.26 -10.84
N ASN A 19 -5.49 20.13 -11.12
CA ASN A 19 -6.22 19.91 -12.37
C ASN A 19 -7.36 18.88 -12.20
N PRO A 20 -8.55 19.13 -12.79
CA PRO A 20 -9.68 18.19 -12.78
C PRO A 20 -9.37 16.74 -13.20
N VAL A 21 -8.45 16.53 -14.16
CA VAL A 21 -8.08 15.18 -14.62
C VAL A 21 -7.34 14.42 -13.53
N LEU A 22 -6.33 15.05 -12.91
CA LEU A 22 -5.59 14.44 -11.82
C LEU A 22 -6.50 14.21 -10.61
N ARG A 23 -7.37 15.18 -10.28
CA ARG A 23 -8.39 15.02 -9.23
C ARG A 23 -9.24 13.78 -9.43
N LYS A 24 -9.80 13.59 -10.64
CA LYS A 24 -10.60 12.39 -10.95
C LYS A 24 -9.77 11.12 -10.83
N ALA A 25 -8.54 11.11 -11.33
CA ALA A 25 -7.65 9.96 -11.21
C ALA A 25 -7.37 9.61 -9.74
N LEU A 26 -7.14 10.60 -8.88
CA LEU A 26 -6.94 10.41 -7.44
C LEU A 26 -8.20 9.89 -6.74
N VAL A 27 -9.37 10.45 -7.04
CA VAL A 27 -10.66 10.02 -6.46
C VAL A 27 -10.97 8.56 -6.79
N TYR A 28 -10.81 8.15 -8.06
CA TYR A 28 -11.06 6.76 -8.45
C TYR A 28 -9.95 5.83 -7.99
N GLY A 29 -8.69 6.27 -8.13
CA GLY A 29 -7.49 5.51 -7.77
C GLY A 29 -7.40 5.22 -6.28
N LEU A 30 -7.52 6.22 -5.43
CA LEU A 30 -7.41 6.08 -3.97
C LEU A 30 -8.76 5.83 -3.28
N GLY A 31 -9.86 5.84 -4.03
CA GLY A 31 -11.17 5.34 -3.61
C GLY A 31 -11.38 3.89 -4.07
N PRO A 32 -12.35 3.63 -4.97
CA PRO A 32 -12.76 2.26 -5.31
C PRO A 32 -11.64 1.37 -5.88
N LEU A 33 -10.63 1.94 -6.55
CA LEU A 33 -9.52 1.18 -7.14
C LEU A 33 -8.31 1.07 -6.22
N ARG A 34 -8.37 1.59 -4.98
CA ARG A 34 -7.25 1.58 -4.03
C ARG A 34 -6.65 0.19 -3.81
N PRO A 35 -7.44 -0.90 -3.74
CA PRO A 35 -6.91 -2.26 -3.63
C PRO A 35 -6.10 -2.71 -4.84
N TRP A 36 -6.02 -1.98 -5.95
CA TRP A 36 -5.17 -2.33 -7.08
C TRP A 36 -4.14 -1.25 -7.43
N MET A 37 -3.99 -0.22 -6.59
CA MET A 37 -3.08 0.90 -6.87
C MET A 37 -1.60 0.52 -6.86
N SER A 38 -1.25 -0.66 -6.37
CA SER A 38 0.09 -1.24 -6.54
C SER A 38 0.44 -1.46 -8.02
N ILE A 39 -0.53 -1.58 -8.92
CA ILE A 39 -0.30 -1.62 -10.38
C ILE A 39 0.22 -0.28 -10.88
N ALA A 40 -0.45 0.82 -10.51
CA ALA A 40 -0.03 2.16 -10.88
C ALA A 40 1.34 2.49 -10.29
N HIS A 41 1.55 2.16 -9.01
CA HIS A 41 2.87 2.26 -8.38
C HIS A 41 3.91 1.47 -9.17
N TRP A 42 3.60 0.22 -9.53
CA TRP A 42 4.55 -0.65 -10.22
C TRP A 42 5.00 -0.08 -11.57
N LEU A 43 4.05 0.44 -12.36
CA LEU A 43 4.31 1.07 -13.65
C LEU A 43 5.12 2.38 -13.52
N ILE A 44 4.76 3.23 -12.56
CA ILE A 44 5.37 4.56 -12.39
C ILE A 44 6.79 4.47 -11.81
N TRP A 45 7.04 3.52 -10.90
CA TRP A 45 8.28 3.51 -10.11
C TRP A 45 9.33 2.52 -10.60
N HIS A 46 8.95 1.39 -11.22
CA HIS A 46 9.92 0.33 -11.52
C HIS A 46 10.41 0.28 -12.97
N PHE A 47 9.81 1.05 -13.87
CA PHE A 47 10.21 1.10 -15.29
C PHE A 47 10.98 2.36 -15.67
N ASP A 48 11.16 3.30 -14.73
CA ASP A 48 11.99 4.50 -14.91
C ASP A 48 13.35 4.34 -14.22
N LEU A 49 14.42 4.16 -15.00
CA LEU A 49 15.77 3.99 -14.47
C LEU A 49 16.30 5.22 -13.73
N ASN A 50 15.73 6.41 -13.95
CA ASN A 50 16.18 7.63 -13.28
C ASN A 50 15.79 7.67 -11.80
N LYS A 51 14.88 6.78 -11.36
CA LYS A 51 14.45 6.65 -9.96
C LYS A 51 15.37 5.77 -9.12
N PHE A 52 16.37 5.14 -9.73
CA PHE A 52 17.29 4.22 -9.07
C PHE A 52 18.70 4.80 -8.96
N ARG A 53 19.45 4.34 -7.97
CA ARG A 53 20.85 4.74 -7.82
C ARG A 53 21.67 4.22 -9.00
N PRO A 54 22.67 4.96 -9.49
CA PRO A 54 23.47 4.54 -10.65
C PRO A 54 24.10 3.14 -10.51
N ASN A 55 24.51 2.76 -9.30
CA ASN A 55 25.08 1.44 -8.99
C ASN A 55 24.05 0.29 -9.01
N GLU A 56 22.75 0.59 -8.91
CA GLU A 56 21.66 -0.40 -8.98
C GLU A 56 21.15 -0.61 -10.42
N ALA A 57 21.45 0.32 -11.33
CA ALA A 57 20.91 0.34 -12.70
C ALA A 57 21.08 -0.97 -13.47
N LYS A 58 22.23 -1.67 -13.32
CA LYS A 58 22.43 -2.98 -13.97
C LYS A 58 21.45 -4.03 -13.48
N ARG A 59 21.18 -4.08 -12.17
CA ARG A 59 20.22 -5.04 -11.57
C ARG A 59 18.80 -4.73 -12.02
N VAL A 60 18.43 -3.45 -12.05
CA VAL A 60 17.11 -3.00 -12.52
C VAL A 60 16.90 -3.36 -13.99
N LYS A 61 17.90 -3.12 -14.87
CA LYS A 61 17.84 -3.51 -16.29
C LYS A 61 17.62 -5.01 -16.47
N ILE A 62 18.30 -5.86 -15.69
CA ILE A 62 18.10 -7.31 -15.71
C ILE A 62 16.67 -7.67 -15.28
N SER A 63 16.16 -7.04 -14.21
CA SER A 63 14.79 -7.24 -13.75
C SER A 63 13.76 -6.86 -14.80
N ILE A 64 13.90 -5.70 -15.45
CA ILE A 64 13.02 -5.25 -16.53
C ILE A 64 13.11 -6.21 -17.72
N ALA A 65 14.32 -6.63 -18.11
CA ALA A 65 14.52 -7.59 -19.19
C ALA A 65 13.85 -8.94 -18.90
N ALA A 66 13.88 -9.42 -17.65
CA ALA A 66 13.18 -10.64 -17.25
C ALA A 66 11.66 -10.51 -17.37
N VAL A 67 11.09 -9.38 -16.94
CA VAL A 67 9.66 -9.08 -17.08
C VAL A 67 9.26 -9.04 -18.57
N LEU A 68 10.00 -8.32 -19.39
CA LEU A 68 9.74 -8.23 -20.83
C LEU A 68 9.92 -9.58 -21.54
N GLY A 69 10.92 -10.37 -21.13
CA GLY A 69 11.13 -11.72 -21.64
C GLY A 69 9.96 -12.66 -21.31
N PHE A 70 9.43 -12.58 -20.09
CA PHE A 70 8.24 -13.33 -19.71
C PHE A 70 7.00 -12.88 -20.51
N ILE A 71 6.84 -11.59 -20.79
CA ILE A 71 5.76 -11.11 -21.65
C ILE A 71 5.94 -11.62 -23.09
N ALA A 72 7.16 -11.56 -23.63
CA ALA A 72 7.44 -11.94 -25.02
C ALA A 72 7.34 -13.45 -25.28
N ILE A 73 7.62 -14.29 -24.28
CA ILE A 73 7.67 -15.75 -24.43
C ILE A 73 6.53 -16.43 -23.65
N GLY A 74 6.37 -16.06 -22.38
CA GLY A 74 5.41 -16.68 -21.47
C GLY A 74 3.96 -16.40 -21.87
N TRP A 75 3.60 -15.17 -22.20
CA TRP A 75 2.22 -14.88 -22.62
C TRP A 75 1.82 -15.62 -23.91
N PRO A 76 2.61 -15.58 -25.01
CA PRO A 76 2.29 -16.38 -26.20
C PRO A 76 2.23 -17.87 -25.92
N LEU A 77 3.10 -18.41 -25.06
CA LEU A 77 3.08 -19.83 -24.72
C LEU A 77 1.80 -20.22 -23.96
N ILE A 78 1.38 -19.41 -22.99
CA ILE A 78 0.12 -19.62 -22.27
C ILE A 78 -1.06 -19.56 -23.24
N ILE A 79 -1.09 -18.54 -24.12
CA ILE A 79 -2.16 -18.37 -25.11
C ILE A 79 -2.17 -19.53 -26.11
N TYR A 80 -1.02 -19.98 -26.58
CA TYR A 80 -0.89 -21.09 -27.52
C TYR A 80 -1.39 -22.41 -26.91
N THR A 81 -1.09 -22.66 -25.64
CA THR A 81 -1.42 -23.92 -24.95
C THR A 81 -2.84 -23.95 -24.38
N THR A 82 -3.38 -22.80 -23.97
CA THR A 82 -4.64 -22.73 -23.20
C THR A 82 -5.66 -21.73 -23.76
N GLY A 83 -5.32 -21.05 -24.85
CA GLY A 83 -6.11 -19.97 -25.43
C GLY A 83 -6.10 -18.70 -24.58
N LEU A 84 -6.81 -17.67 -25.05
CA LEU A 84 -7.00 -16.43 -24.30
C LEU A 84 -7.69 -16.66 -22.94
N SER A 85 -8.55 -17.68 -22.86
CA SER A 85 -9.24 -18.04 -21.62
C SER A 85 -8.26 -18.49 -20.53
N GLY A 86 -7.22 -19.24 -20.90
CA GLY A 86 -6.21 -19.66 -19.94
C GLY A 86 -5.22 -18.56 -19.60
N TRP A 87 -4.90 -17.65 -20.53
CA TRP A 87 -4.16 -16.43 -20.17
C TRP A 87 -4.88 -15.61 -19.10
N PHE A 88 -6.20 -15.44 -19.23
CA PHE A 88 -7.00 -14.74 -18.22
C PHE A 88 -6.96 -15.48 -16.86
N LYS A 89 -7.21 -16.80 -16.87
CA LYS A 89 -7.32 -17.60 -15.64
C LYS A 89 -5.99 -17.83 -14.93
N TYR A 90 -4.91 -18.06 -15.68
CA TYR A 90 -3.63 -18.52 -15.14
C TYR A 90 -2.59 -17.41 -15.03
N TRP A 91 -2.78 -16.26 -15.70
CA TRP A 91 -1.91 -15.11 -15.55
C TRP A 91 -2.64 -13.88 -14.99
N LEU A 92 -3.67 -13.37 -15.67
CA LEU A 92 -4.27 -12.10 -15.28
C LEU A 92 -4.94 -12.16 -13.90
N MET A 93 -5.75 -13.19 -13.64
CA MET A 93 -6.47 -13.31 -12.36
C MET A 93 -5.52 -13.49 -11.16
N PRO A 94 -4.51 -14.38 -11.19
CA PRO A 94 -3.50 -14.44 -10.13
C PRO A 94 -2.73 -13.13 -9.95
N TRP A 95 -2.37 -12.46 -11.04
CA TRP A 95 -1.68 -11.17 -11.00
C TRP A 95 -2.55 -10.07 -10.35
N LEU A 96 -3.83 -9.99 -10.69
CA LEU A 96 -4.79 -9.08 -10.04
C LEU A 96 -4.98 -9.44 -8.56
N GLY A 97 -5.00 -10.72 -8.20
CA GLY A 97 -5.08 -11.18 -6.82
C GLY A 97 -3.84 -10.80 -6.01
N TYR A 98 -2.65 -10.94 -6.57
CA TYR A 98 -1.40 -10.47 -5.96
C TYR A 98 -1.44 -8.96 -5.71
N HIS A 99 -1.79 -8.17 -6.74
CA HIS A 99 -1.89 -6.71 -6.60
C HIS A 99 -2.96 -6.28 -5.60
N PHE A 100 -4.08 -7.02 -5.52
CA PHE A 100 -5.10 -6.87 -4.49
C PHE A 100 -4.50 -6.97 -3.08
N TRP A 101 -3.88 -8.11 -2.77
CA TRP A 101 -3.28 -8.36 -1.46
C TRP A 101 -2.17 -7.36 -1.14
N MET A 102 -1.26 -7.11 -2.09
CA MET A 102 -0.17 -6.15 -1.90
C MET A 102 -0.69 -4.76 -1.54
N SER A 103 -1.66 -4.24 -2.30
CA SER A 103 -2.24 -2.94 -2.00
C SER A 103 -2.96 -2.91 -0.66
N VAL A 104 -3.79 -3.92 -0.36
CA VAL A 104 -4.54 -3.99 0.89
C VAL A 104 -3.59 -3.99 2.10
N PHE A 105 -2.57 -4.85 2.09
CA PHE A 105 -1.60 -4.89 3.19
C PHE A 105 -0.82 -3.59 3.33
N THR A 106 -0.33 -3.03 2.21
CA THR A 106 0.38 -1.76 2.25
C THR A 106 -0.48 -0.65 2.85
N VAL A 107 -1.74 -0.51 2.42
CA VAL A 107 -2.60 0.56 2.98
C VAL A 107 -2.98 0.28 4.43
N VAL A 108 -3.23 -0.97 4.83
CA VAL A 108 -3.55 -1.27 6.24
C VAL A 108 -2.36 -1.00 7.16
N HIS A 109 -1.14 -1.29 6.71
CA HIS A 109 0.05 -1.10 7.54
C HIS A 109 0.57 0.34 7.55
N HIS A 110 0.33 1.11 6.47
CA HIS A 110 0.86 2.48 6.32
C HIS A 110 -0.22 3.58 6.33
N THR A 111 -1.49 3.23 6.42
CA THR A 111 -2.60 4.20 6.47
C THR A 111 -3.48 3.92 7.69
N ALA A 112 -3.42 4.79 8.69
CA ALA A 112 -4.43 4.86 9.75
C ALA A 112 -4.65 6.31 10.20
N PRO A 113 -5.85 6.68 10.69
CA PRO A 113 -6.16 8.06 11.08
C PRO A 113 -5.23 8.66 12.13
N HIS A 114 -4.64 7.82 12.98
CA HIS A 114 -3.79 8.23 14.10
C HIS A 114 -2.29 8.18 13.78
N ILE A 115 -1.87 7.72 12.60
CA ILE A 115 -0.45 7.73 12.21
C ILE A 115 -0.14 9.14 11.67
N PRO A 116 0.70 9.93 12.36
CA PRO A 116 0.99 11.28 11.95
C PRO A 116 2.04 11.31 10.85
N PHE A 117 1.81 12.16 9.85
CA PHE A 117 2.86 12.52 8.91
C PHE A 117 3.75 13.60 9.48
N LYS A 118 5.05 13.32 9.52
CA LYS A 118 6.06 14.29 9.95
C LYS A 118 6.82 14.85 8.76
N TYR A 119 6.97 16.18 8.76
CA TYR A 119 7.91 16.90 7.89
C TYR A 119 9.35 16.42 8.12
N SER A 120 10.22 16.65 7.14
CA SER A 120 11.61 16.16 7.18
C SER A 120 12.37 16.68 8.43
N GLN A 121 12.19 17.94 8.78
CA GLN A 121 12.81 18.57 9.96
C GLN A 121 12.41 17.93 11.31
N ASP A 122 11.23 17.32 11.38
CA ASP A 122 10.69 16.67 12.59
C ASP A 122 10.83 15.15 12.55
N TRP A 123 11.54 14.63 11.53
CA TRP A 123 11.68 13.20 11.31
C TRP A 123 12.76 12.58 12.20
N ASN A 124 12.44 11.45 12.81
CA ASN A 124 13.36 10.65 13.58
C ASN A 124 13.23 9.20 13.14
N ALA A 125 14.36 8.57 12.78
CA ALA A 125 14.38 7.22 12.25
C ALA A 125 13.76 6.20 13.21
N ALA A 126 14.15 6.22 14.49
CA ALA A 126 13.66 5.25 15.47
C ALA A 126 12.14 5.40 15.70
N GLN A 127 11.66 6.64 15.84
CA GLN A 127 10.22 6.89 15.92
C GLN A 127 9.53 6.38 14.66
N ALA A 128 10.01 6.76 13.47
CA ALA A 128 9.38 6.38 12.22
C ALA A 128 9.27 4.87 12.01
N GLN A 129 10.29 4.09 12.37
CA GLN A 129 10.24 2.64 12.25
C GLN A 129 9.27 1.99 13.27
N LEU A 130 9.13 2.56 14.46
CA LEU A 130 8.27 2.01 15.52
C LEU A 130 6.80 2.47 15.43
N ASN A 131 6.57 3.72 15.01
CA ASN A 131 5.26 4.37 15.02
C ASN A 131 4.73 4.76 13.65
N GLY A 132 5.53 4.64 12.59
CA GLY A 132 5.12 4.98 11.24
C GLY A 132 4.27 3.91 10.56
N THR A 133 4.18 2.73 11.18
CA THR A 133 3.37 1.63 10.67
C THR A 133 2.56 0.95 11.75
N VAL A 134 1.60 0.13 11.32
CA VAL A 134 0.67 -0.60 12.18
C VAL A 134 0.92 -2.10 12.06
N HIS A 135 1.03 -2.78 13.21
CA HIS A 135 0.81 -4.22 13.28
C HIS A 135 -0.69 -4.48 13.23
N CYS A 136 -1.18 -5.22 12.21
CA CYS A 136 -2.61 -5.47 12.05
C CYS A 136 -2.95 -6.95 12.11
N GLU A 137 -3.60 -7.41 13.18
CA GLU A 137 -4.02 -8.81 13.30
C GLU A 137 -4.99 -9.21 12.19
N TYR A 138 -4.71 -10.33 11.53
CA TYR A 138 -5.58 -10.93 10.51
C TYR A 138 -6.09 -12.31 10.97
N PRO A 139 -7.10 -12.89 10.30
CA PRO A 139 -7.42 -14.30 10.48
C PRO A 139 -6.16 -15.17 10.26
N LYS A 140 -5.93 -16.17 11.12
CA LYS A 140 -4.70 -16.97 11.14
C LYS A 140 -4.31 -17.59 9.79
N TRP A 141 -5.29 -17.95 8.97
CA TRP A 141 -5.03 -18.49 7.64
C TRP A 141 -4.43 -17.44 6.68
N VAL A 142 -4.81 -16.16 6.81
CA VAL A 142 -4.21 -15.05 6.06
C VAL A 142 -2.78 -14.83 6.51
N GLU A 143 -2.55 -14.78 7.83
CA GLU A 143 -1.20 -14.62 8.40
C GLU A 143 -0.28 -15.74 7.91
N PHE A 144 -0.75 -16.99 7.92
CA PHE A 144 0.00 -18.14 7.41
C PHE A 144 0.32 -18.03 5.90
N LEU A 145 -0.70 -17.80 5.05
CA LEU A 145 -0.50 -17.69 3.59
C LEU A 145 0.41 -16.53 3.20
N CYS A 146 0.41 -15.47 3.99
CA CYS A 146 1.19 -14.26 3.75
C CYS A 146 2.44 -14.18 4.64
N HIS A 147 2.89 -15.30 5.21
CA HIS A 147 4.15 -15.39 5.98
C HIS A 147 4.28 -14.33 7.08
N ASP A 148 3.23 -14.17 7.88
CA ASP A 148 3.14 -13.20 8.99
C ASP A 148 3.41 -11.75 8.55
N ILE A 149 2.98 -11.37 7.34
CA ILE A 149 3.09 -9.99 6.82
C ILE A 149 2.49 -8.93 7.74
N ASN A 150 1.51 -9.31 8.59
CA ASN A 150 0.96 -8.40 9.59
C ASN A 150 1.96 -7.95 10.63
N VAL A 151 3.00 -8.74 10.88
CA VAL A 151 4.06 -8.46 11.85
C VAL A 151 5.06 -7.49 11.24
N HIS A 152 4.55 -6.31 10.91
CA HIS A 152 5.19 -5.35 10.00
C HIS A 152 6.22 -4.45 10.69
N ILE A 153 5.99 -4.10 11.95
CA ILE A 153 6.91 -3.22 12.70
C ILE A 153 8.33 -3.83 12.80
N PRO A 154 8.53 -5.10 13.18
CA PRO A 154 9.87 -5.69 13.16
C PRO A 154 10.54 -5.71 11.77
N HIS A 155 9.76 -5.89 10.71
CA HIS A 155 10.27 -5.84 9.34
C HIS A 155 10.85 -4.46 9.00
N HIS A 156 10.21 -3.39 9.47
CA HIS A 156 10.69 -2.00 9.34
C HIS A 156 11.94 -1.72 10.17
N VAL A 157 11.96 -2.21 11.41
CA VAL A 157 13.12 -2.09 12.30
C VAL A 157 14.33 -2.83 11.74
N SER A 158 14.14 -4.02 11.17
CA SER A 158 15.20 -4.80 10.54
C SER A 158 14.64 -5.74 9.47
N PRO A 159 14.76 -5.37 8.18
CA PRO A 159 14.29 -6.19 7.06
C PRO A 159 15.00 -7.54 6.93
N LYS A 160 16.08 -7.77 7.69
CA LYS A 160 16.84 -9.02 7.71
C LYS A 160 16.23 -10.09 8.61
N ILE A 161 15.25 -9.74 9.44
CA ILE A 161 14.57 -10.71 10.31
C ILE A 161 13.73 -11.62 9.41
N PRO A 162 13.95 -12.95 9.44
CA PRO A 162 13.15 -13.87 8.65
C PRO A 162 11.72 -13.95 9.20
N SER A 163 10.75 -14.25 8.32
CA SER A 163 9.32 -14.27 8.66
C SER A 163 8.98 -15.12 9.89
N TYR A 164 9.59 -16.29 10.02
CA TYR A 164 9.39 -17.21 11.14
C TYR A 164 9.88 -16.68 12.51
N ASN A 165 10.67 -15.61 12.54
CA ASN A 165 11.11 -14.92 13.76
C ASN A 165 10.38 -13.60 14.01
N LEU A 166 9.49 -13.16 13.11
CA LEU A 166 8.84 -11.86 13.25
C LEU A 166 8.01 -11.77 14.53
N ARG A 167 7.30 -12.83 14.92
CA ARG A 167 6.48 -12.83 16.15
C ARG A 167 7.32 -12.66 17.41
N ALA A 168 8.41 -13.42 17.55
CA ALA A 168 9.33 -13.26 18.67
C ALA A 168 9.95 -11.85 18.70
N ALA A 169 10.30 -11.30 17.54
CA ALA A 169 10.78 -9.92 17.44
C ALA A 169 9.70 -8.89 17.85
N HIS A 170 8.45 -9.11 17.43
CA HIS A 170 7.33 -8.26 17.81
C HIS A 170 7.06 -8.28 19.32
N GLU A 171 7.05 -9.46 19.94
CA GLU A 171 6.92 -9.61 21.40
C GLU A 171 8.04 -8.86 22.14
N SER A 172 9.29 -9.01 21.69
CA SER A 172 10.41 -8.24 22.23
C SER A 172 10.22 -6.74 22.07
N LEU A 173 9.73 -6.28 20.91
CA LEU A 173 9.48 -4.85 20.70
C LEU A 173 8.34 -4.35 21.60
N GLN A 174 7.28 -5.12 21.75
CA GLN A 174 6.12 -4.77 22.55
C GLN A 174 6.49 -4.62 24.04
N GLN A 175 7.30 -5.55 24.57
CA GLN A 175 7.76 -5.50 25.97
C GLN A 175 8.62 -4.26 26.27
N ASN A 176 9.47 -3.84 25.34
CA ASN A 176 10.45 -2.77 25.57
C ASN A 176 9.97 -1.40 25.10
N TRP A 177 9.14 -1.34 24.05
CA TRP A 177 8.75 -0.12 23.35
C TRP A 177 7.26 -0.07 22.96
N GLY A 178 6.40 -0.95 23.50
CA GLY A 178 4.99 -1.05 23.11
C GLY A 178 4.21 0.26 23.16
N LYS A 179 4.54 1.19 24.07
CA LYS A 179 3.93 2.54 24.13
C LYS A 179 4.13 3.40 22.87
N TYR A 180 5.05 3.03 21.99
CA TYR A 180 5.33 3.72 20.73
C TYR A 180 4.84 2.95 19.51
N MET A 181 4.33 1.73 19.69
CA MET A 181 3.87 0.86 18.62
C MET A 181 2.38 1.10 18.35
N ASN A 182 1.98 0.96 17.09
CA ASN A 182 0.57 0.98 16.73
C ASN A 182 0.11 -0.44 16.40
N GLU A 183 -0.96 -0.87 17.06
CA GLU A 183 -1.59 -2.17 16.84
C GLU A 183 -3.05 -1.96 16.44
N ALA A 184 -3.52 -2.79 15.53
CA ALA A 184 -4.89 -2.83 15.08
C ALA A 184 -5.32 -4.28 14.85
N ARG A 185 -6.63 -4.49 14.75
CA ARG A 185 -7.21 -5.74 14.27
C ARG A 185 -8.01 -5.45 13.03
N TRP A 186 -7.78 -6.24 11.99
CA TRP A 186 -8.47 -6.03 10.73
C TRP A 186 -9.97 -6.24 10.89
N ASN A 187 -10.73 -5.31 10.33
CA ASN A 187 -12.18 -5.41 10.19
C ASN A 187 -12.68 -4.47 9.09
N TRP A 188 -13.96 -4.60 8.73
CA TRP A 188 -14.55 -3.81 7.66
C TRP A 188 -14.66 -2.32 8.00
N ARG A 189 -14.82 -1.99 9.29
CA ARG A 189 -14.80 -0.58 9.73
C ARG A 189 -13.44 0.06 9.46
N LEU A 190 -12.33 -0.60 9.78
CA LEU A 190 -10.97 -0.14 9.49
C LEU A 190 -10.78 0.05 7.99
N MET A 191 -11.15 -0.95 7.18
CA MET A 191 -11.07 -0.86 5.73
C MET A 191 -11.89 0.32 5.20
N LYS A 192 -13.11 0.50 5.69
CA LYS A 192 -13.96 1.64 5.30
C LYS A 192 -13.29 2.96 5.61
N THR A 193 -12.78 3.15 6.82
CA THR A 193 -12.06 4.37 7.21
C THR A 193 -10.87 4.65 6.29
N ILE A 194 -10.03 3.65 6.02
CA ILE A 194 -8.87 3.81 5.11
C ILE A 194 -9.34 4.24 3.72
N MET A 195 -10.39 3.60 3.21
CA MET A 195 -10.89 3.78 1.84
C MET A 195 -11.73 5.05 1.64
N THR A 196 -12.26 5.66 2.71
CA THR A 196 -13.16 6.82 2.59
C THR A 196 -12.70 8.07 3.32
N GLU A 197 -11.83 7.97 4.32
CA GLU A 197 -11.34 9.12 5.09
C GLU A 197 -9.88 9.46 4.78
N CYS A 198 -9.03 8.45 4.67
CA CYS A 198 -7.57 8.64 4.61
C CYS A 198 -7.07 8.92 3.18
N HIS A 199 -7.31 10.14 2.68
CA HIS A 199 -7.00 10.54 1.30
C HIS A 199 -5.94 11.64 1.16
N VAL A 200 -6.24 12.85 1.62
CA VAL A 200 -5.37 14.03 1.47
C VAL A 200 -4.71 14.32 2.79
N TYR A 201 -3.41 14.61 2.79
CA TYR A 201 -2.71 15.03 3.99
C TYR A 201 -3.30 16.33 4.56
N ASP A 202 -3.48 16.35 5.87
CA ASP A 202 -3.84 17.55 6.61
C ASP A 202 -3.01 17.62 7.89
N LYS A 203 -2.53 18.82 8.24
CA LYS A 203 -1.63 19.00 9.37
C LYS A 203 -2.32 18.79 10.72
N ASP A 204 -3.60 19.12 10.82
CA ASP A 204 -4.35 19.10 12.08
C ASP A 204 -5.09 17.78 12.27
N GLN A 205 -5.59 17.19 11.17
CA GLN A 205 -6.41 15.98 11.18
C GLN A 205 -5.67 14.73 10.69
N ASN A 206 -4.39 14.85 10.29
CA ASN A 206 -3.58 13.88 9.53
C ASN A 206 -4.11 13.59 8.13
N TYR A 207 -5.43 13.43 8.00
CA TYR A 207 -6.12 13.16 6.75
C TYR A 207 -7.43 13.92 6.62
N VAL A 208 -7.74 14.33 5.40
CA VAL A 208 -9.06 14.83 5.00
C VAL A 208 -9.57 13.99 3.82
N ALA A 209 -10.87 13.69 3.83
CA ALA A 209 -11.52 12.93 2.78
C ALA A 209 -11.78 13.76 1.52
N PHE A 210 -11.71 13.15 0.34
CA PHE A 210 -12.02 13.85 -0.92
C PHE A 210 -13.44 14.40 -0.95
N ASP A 211 -14.42 13.70 -0.39
CA ASP A 211 -15.83 14.13 -0.36
C ASP A 211 -16.11 15.26 0.66
N GLN A 212 -15.16 15.55 1.55
CA GLN A 212 -15.18 16.77 2.36
C GLN A 212 -14.61 17.98 1.60
N LEU A 213 -13.59 17.77 0.76
CA LEU A 213 -12.97 18.83 -0.05
C LEU A 213 -13.82 19.23 -1.25
N ASP A 214 -14.33 18.25 -2.00
CA ASP A 214 -15.17 18.46 -3.17
C ASP A 214 -16.25 17.36 -3.25
N PRO A 215 -17.42 17.58 -2.62
CA PRO A 215 -18.52 16.61 -2.63
C PRO A 215 -19.06 16.31 -4.04
N LYS A 216 -18.94 17.25 -4.99
CA LYS A 216 -19.56 17.11 -6.32
C LYS A 216 -18.73 16.18 -7.22
N GLU A 217 -17.41 16.34 -7.20
CA GLU A 217 -16.49 15.50 -7.98
C GLU A 217 -16.17 14.17 -7.28
N SER A 218 -16.34 14.09 -5.95
CA SER A 218 -15.98 12.91 -5.14
C SER A 218 -17.15 11.95 -4.87
N ARG A 219 -18.19 11.97 -5.71
CA ARG A 219 -19.34 11.03 -5.63
C ARG A 219 -18.94 9.55 -5.50
N PRO A 220 -17.87 9.04 -6.16
CA PRO A 220 -17.42 7.67 -5.96
C PRO A 220 -17.10 7.34 -4.50
N ILE A 221 -16.50 8.28 -3.76
CA ILE A 221 -16.18 8.10 -2.33
C ILE A 221 -17.46 8.04 -1.50
N THR A 222 -18.41 8.94 -1.76
CA THR A 222 -19.70 8.94 -1.06
C THR A 222 -20.48 7.65 -1.30
N LEU A 223 -20.44 7.11 -2.53
CA LEU A 223 -21.05 5.82 -2.86
C LEU A 223 -20.34 4.68 -2.13
N LEU A 224 -19.00 4.65 -2.18
CA LEU A 224 -18.19 3.65 -1.49
C LEU A 224 -18.49 3.64 0.02
N ARG A 225 -18.58 4.83 0.64
CA ARG A 225 -18.96 5.01 2.04
C ARG A 225 -20.34 4.44 2.36
N LYS A 226 -21.30 4.49 1.44
CA LYS A 226 -22.63 3.88 1.65
C LYS A 226 -22.60 2.36 1.52
N LEU A 227 -21.81 1.83 0.58
CA LEU A 227 -21.76 0.41 0.27
C LEU A 227 -20.88 -0.40 1.24
N MET A 228 -19.82 0.21 1.79
CA MET A 228 -18.89 -0.51 2.66
C MET A 228 -19.49 -0.81 4.04
N PRO A 229 -19.31 -2.05 4.56
CA PRO A 229 -19.80 -2.44 5.87
C PRO A 229 -19.15 -1.64 7.02
N GLN A 230 -19.82 -1.59 8.17
CA GLN A 230 -19.37 -0.84 9.36
C GLN A 230 -19.10 -1.70 10.60
N TYR A 231 -19.25 -3.02 10.48
CA TYR A 231 -19.03 -3.93 11.59
C TYR A 231 -17.53 -4.17 11.81
N ALA A 232 -17.20 -4.39 13.09
CA ALA A 232 -15.87 -4.75 13.56
C ALA A 232 -15.74 -6.27 13.66
#